data_AF-A0A951P504-F1
#
_entry.id   AF-A0A951P504-F1
#
_cell.length_a   1.000
_cell.length_b   1.000
_cell.length_c   1.000
_cell.angle_alpha   90.00
_cell.angle_beta   90.00
_cell.angle_gamma   90.00
#
_symmetry.space_group_name_H-M   'P 1'
#
loop_
_entity.id
_entity.type
_entity.pdbx_description
1 polymer ?
#
loop_
_entity_poly.entity_id
_entity_poly.type
_entity_poly.pdbx_seq_one_letter_code
_entity_poly.pdbx_strand_id
1 'polypeptide(L)'
;MNELISALVGGIIGSISSAVLTYVFTNIQQQHHARVQTTIQMYEKYQSSEMLLARIKAERVLYENRQQLKPLSYTEIYHETYANHDENWLYVSRIVHYFEQIAILHQEKFLEERLFRSSIAPYLRFWYNEYFGIVYDTSIKNKEDTDWCSGMLYLLEYLDSEPAPSPSWSLPRRASKLLNRAIARR
;
A
#
# COMPACT_ATOMS: atom_id res chain seq x y z
N MET A 1 16.11 -19.19 55.04
CA MET A 1 16.69 -17.94 54.47
C MET A 1 16.81 -18.02 52.95
N ASN A 2 17.36 -19.09 52.36
CA ASN A 2 17.50 -19.24 50.90
C ASN A 2 16.18 -19.23 50.12
N GLU A 3 15.09 -19.77 50.67
CA GLU A 3 13.77 -19.78 50.02
C GLU A 3 13.17 -18.38 49.88
N LEU A 4 13.39 -17.51 50.88
CA LEU A 4 12.86 -16.15 50.91
C LEU A 4 13.60 -15.23 49.93
N ILE A 5 14.92 -15.44 49.78
CA ILE A 5 15.74 -14.76 48.77
C ILE A 5 15.36 -15.23 47.36
N SER A 6 15.13 -16.53 47.16
CA SER A 6 14.71 -17.09 45.87
C SER A 6 13.32 -16.60 45.44
N ALA A 7 12.38 -16.50 46.39
CA ALA A 7 11.05 -15.95 46.14
C ALA A 7 11.10 -14.44 45.80
N LEU A 8 11.95 -13.67 46.48
CA LEU A 8 12.15 -12.24 46.18
C LEU A 8 12.75 -12.02 44.79
N VAL A 9 13.81 -12.77 44.45
CA VAL A 9 14.47 -12.71 43.14
C VAL A 9 13.51 -13.18 42.04
N GLY A 10 12.75 -14.26 42.27
CA GLY A 10 11.73 -14.73 41.35
C GLY A 10 10.61 -13.71 41.10
N GLY A 11 10.16 -13.00 42.15
CA GLY A 11 9.18 -11.93 42.05
C GLY A 11 9.68 -10.73 41.23
N ILE A 12 10.95 -10.34 41.42
CA ILE A 12 11.58 -9.24 40.66
C ILE A 12 11.76 -9.62 39.19
N ILE A 13 12.26 -10.83 38.90
CA ILE A 13 12.44 -11.30 37.52
C ILE A 13 11.09 -11.42 36.81
N GLY A 14 10.07 -11.95 37.50
CA GLY A 14 8.71 -12.06 36.97
C GLY A 14 8.08 -10.72 36.63
N SER A 15 8.23 -9.71 37.49
CA SER A 15 7.68 -8.38 37.26
C SER A 15 8.37 -7.64 36.11
N ILE A 16 9.71 -7.71 36.04
CA ILE A 16 10.49 -7.12 34.94
C ILE A 16 10.13 -7.79 33.61
N SER A 17 10.05 -9.13 33.57
CA SER A 17 9.70 -9.87 32.35
C SER A 17 8.28 -9.54 31.88
N SER A 18 7.33 -9.44 32.80
CA SER A 18 5.95 -9.05 32.49
C SER A 18 5.87 -7.63 31.93
N ALA A 19 6.62 -6.69 32.53
CA ALA A 19 6.68 -5.31 32.05
C ALA A 19 7.27 -5.21 30.63
N VAL A 20 8.36 -5.92 30.35
CA VAL A 20 8.99 -5.95 29.02
C VAL A 20 8.06 -6.57 27.98
N LEU A 21 7.43 -7.71 28.30
CA LEU A 21 6.49 -8.36 27.38
C LEU A 21 5.28 -7.46 27.09
N THR A 22 4.75 -6.80 28.11
CA THR A 22 3.64 -5.85 27.96
C THR A 22 4.05 -4.70 27.06
N TYR A 23 5.21 -4.08 27.29
CA TYR A 23 5.74 -2.98 26.48
C TYR A 23 5.93 -3.36 25.00
N VAL A 24 6.55 -4.51 24.74
CA VAL A 24 6.75 -5.03 23.38
C VAL A 24 5.40 -5.29 22.71
N PHE A 25 4.46 -5.94 23.41
CA PHE A 25 3.15 -6.23 22.85
C PHE A 25 2.36 -4.96 22.56
N THR A 26 2.36 -3.98 23.47
CA THR A 26 1.69 -2.69 23.24
C THR A 26 2.29 -1.94 22.06
N ASN A 27 3.62 -1.91 21.92
CA ASN A 27 4.26 -1.25 20.78
C ASN A 27 3.90 -1.93 19.45
N ILE A 28 3.90 -3.26 19.40
CA ILE A 28 3.51 -4.01 18.20
C ILE A 28 2.06 -3.74 17.83
N GLN A 29 1.14 -3.74 18.81
CA GLN A 29 -0.27 -3.42 18.59
C GLN A 29 -0.46 -1.98 18.11
N GLN A 30 0.23 -1.02 18.72
CA GLN A 30 0.19 0.38 18.30
C GLN A 30 0.70 0.57 16.86
N GLN A 31 1.83 -0.04 16.51
CA GLN A 31 2.36 -0.01 15.14
C GLN A 31 1.40 -0.68 14.14
N HIS A 32 0.78 -1.81 14.51
CA HIS A 32 -0.22 -2.44 13.66
C HIS A 32 -1.44 -1.55 13.45
N HIS A 33 -2.00 -0.98 14.53
CA HIS A 33 -3.13 -0.06 14.44
C HIS A 33 -2.80 1.19 13.61
N ALA A 34 -1.60 1.76 13.76
CA ALA A 34 -1.15 2.88 12.95
C ALA A 34 -1.12 2.52 11.46
N ARG A 35 -0.53 1.36 11.10
CA ARG A 35 -0.49 0.90 9.70
C ARG A 35 -1.88 0.67 9.11
N VAL A 36 -2.79 0.06 9.88
CA VAL A 36 -4.19 -0.12 9.49
C VAL A 36 -4.86 1.22 9.22
N GLN A 37 -4.72 2.18 10.14
CA GLN A 37 -5.30 3.51 9.99
C GLN A 37 -4.74 4.26 8.78
N THR A 38 -3.42 4.25 8.57
CA THR A 38 -2.79 4.86 7.40
C THR A 38 -3.32 4.25 6.11
N THR A 39 -3.48 2.92 6.06
CA THR A 39 -4.00 2.23 4.86
C THR A 39 -5.46 2.61 4.59
N ILE A 40 -6.29 2.69 5.64
CA ILE A 40 -7.69 3.12 5.53
C ILE A 40 -7.76 4.57 5.06
N GLN A 41 -6.97 5.48 5.64
CA GLN A 41 -6.92 6.89 5.23
C GLN A 41 -6.53 7.04 3.76
N MET A 42 -5.55 6.27 3.29
CA MET A 42 -5.15 6.29 1.89
C MET A 42 -6.25 5.77 0.96
N TYR A 43 -6.98 4.73 1.38
CA TYR A 43 -8.13 4.23 0.64
C TYR A 43 -9.28 5.25 0.62
N GLU A 44 -9.62 5.85 1.76
CA GLU A 44 -10.64 6.90 1.86
C GLU A 44 -10.29 8.12 1.01
N LYS A 45 -9.02 8.54 1.01
CA LYS A 45 -8.51 9.60 0.14
C LYS A 45 -8.76 9.27 -1.33
N TYR A 46 -8.56 8.00 -1.74
CA TYR A 46 -8.83 7.56 -3.11
C TYR A 46 -10.33 7.60 -3.47
N GLN A 47 -11.19 7.34 -2.49
CA GLN A 47 -12.65 7.38 -2.64
C GLN A 47 -13.25 8.78 -2.48
N SER A 48 -12.46 9.78 -2.08
CA SER A 48 -12.94 11.15 -1.92
C SER A 48 -13.51 11.72 -3.23
N SER A 49 -14.49 12.64 -3.12
CA SER A 49 -15.10 13.30 -4.28
C SER A 49 -14.07 14.08 -5.11
N GLU A 50 -13.10 14.69 -4.44
CA GLU A 50 -11.98 15.39 -5.09
C GLU A 50 -11.11 14.43 -5.91
N MET A 51 -10.78 13.26 -5.36
CA MET A 51 -10.00 12.26 -6.10
C MET A 51 -10.82 11.61 -7.20
N LEU A 52 -12.13 11.40 -7.01
CA LEU A 52 -13.01 10.91 -8.07
C LEU A 52 -13.03 11.88 -9.26
N LEU A 53 -13.16 13.19 -9.01
CA LEU A 53 -13.09 14.20 -10.08
C LEU A 53 -11.73 14.17 -10.78
N ALA A 54 -10.63 14.09 -10.01
CA ALA A 54 -9.29 13.98 -10.57
C ALA A 54 -9.15 12.74 -11.46
N ARG A 55 -9.66 11.59 -11.02
CA ARG A 55 -9.68 10.35 -11.81
C ARG A 55 -10.39 10.51 -13.14
N ILE A 56 -11.62 11.02 -13.13
CA ILE A 56 -12.41 11.21 -14.36
C ILE A 56 -11.68 12.13 -15.35
N LYS A 57 -11.11 13.23 -14.86
CA LYS A 57 -10.44 14.22 -15.71
C LYS A 57 -9.10 13.70 -16.23
N ALA A 58 -8.28 13.09 -15.37
CA ALA A 58 -7.01 12.52 -15.77
C ALA A 58 -7.18 11.34 -16.73
N GLU A 59 -8.19 10.48 -16.50
CA GLU A 59 -8.52 9.35 -17.37
C GLU A 59 -8.75 9.83 -18.80
N ARG A 60 -9.51 10.92 -18.96
CA ARG A 60 -9.75 11.52 -20.28
C ARG A 60 -8.46 11.92 -20.97
N VAL A 61 -7.60 12.68 -20.30
CA VAL A 61 -6.31 13.15 -20.86
C VAL A 61 -5.42 11.97 -21.25
N LEU A 62 -5.28 11.01 -20.33
CA LEU A 62 -4.41 9.85 -20.53
C LEU A 62 -4.96 8.88 -21.58
N TYR A 63 -6.29 8.75 -21.67
CA TYR A 63 -6.95 7.99 -22.72
C TYR A 63 -6.72 8.63 -24.08
N GLU A 64 -6.94 9.94 -24.23
CA GLU A 64 -6.66 10.67 -25.46
C GLU A 64 -5.20 10.52 -25.88
N ASN A 65 -4.24 10.65 -24.94
CA ASN A 65 -2.82 10.42 -25.19
C ASN A 65 -2.51 8.99 -25.67
N ARG A 66 -3.11 7.98 -25.03
CA ARG A 66 -2.92 6.56 -25.41
C ARG A 66 -3.40 6.26 -26.82
N GLN A 67 -4.42 6.95 -27.32
CA GLN A 67 -4.95 6.73 -28.67
C GLN A 67 -4.08 7.37 -29.77
N GLN A 68 -3.08 8.17 -29.39
CA GLN A 68 -2.18 8.80 -30.35
C GLN A 68 -1.23 7.78 -30.99
N LEU A 69 -0.86 8.00 -32.26
CA LEU A 69 0.14 7.18 -32.97
C LEU A 69 1.50 7.20 -32.28
N LYS A 70 1.81 8.30 -31.60
CA LYS A 70 2.99 8.49 -30.76
C LYS A 70 2.52 9.08 -29.43
N PRO A 71 2.20 8.24 -28.44
CA PRO A 71 1.84 8.72 -27.11
C PRO A 71 2.97 9.58 -26.55
N LEU A 72 2.59 10.62 -25.83
CA LEU A 72 3.47 11.58 -25.19
C LEU A 72 4.01 11.03 -23.86
N SER A 73 5.24 11.42 -23.53
CA SER A 73 5.85 11.24 -22.21
C SER A 73 5.13 12.07 -21.15
N TYR A 74 5.45 11.82 -19.88
CA TYR A 74 4.86 12.59 -18.78
C TYR A 74 5.17 14.09 -18.89
N THR A 75 6.41 14.43 -19.22
CA THR A 75 6.89 15.81 -19.37
C THR A 75 6.29 16.47 -20.61
N GLU A 76 6.10 15.72 -21.69
CA GLU A 76 5.45 16.21 -22.91
C GLU A 76 3.96 16.51 -22.66
N ILE A 77 3.25 15.62 -21.95
CA ILE A 77 1.86 15.88 -21.51
C ILE A 77 1.82 17.16 -20.67
N TYR A 78 2.74 17.33 -19.72
CA TYR A 78 2.84 18.57 -18.93
C TYR A 78 2.98 19.80 -19.81
N HIS A 79 3.93 19.81 -20.74
CA HIS A 79 4.17 20.98 -21.58
C HIS A 79 2.99 21.28 -22.50
N GLU A 80 2.35 20.26 -23.08
CA GLU A 80 1.20 20.45 -23.97
C GLU A 80 -0.04 20.96 -23.23
N THR A 81 -0.34 20.43 -22.05
CA THR A 81 -1.49 20.89 -21.26
C THR A 81 -1.22 22.24 -20.59
N TYR A 82 -0.01 22.46 -20.07
CA TYR A 82 0.37 23.73 -19.44
C TYR A 82 0.42 24.89 -20.44
N ALA A 83 0.97 24.66 -21.64
CA ALA A 83 1.02 25.68 -22.70
C ALA A 83 -0.38 26.16 -23.12
N ASN A 84 -1.40 25.33 -22.96
CA ASN A 84 -2.79 25.64 -23.27
C ASN A 84 -3.58 26.21 -22.07
N HIS A 85 -2.91 26.53 -20.95
CA HIS A 85 -3.55 26.93 -19.68
C HIS A 85 -4.63 25.94 -19.21
N ASP A 86 -4.46 24.65 -19.53
CA ASP A 86 -5.42 23.63 -19.18
C ASP A 86 -5.11 23.07 -17.78
N GLU A 87 -6.03 23.29 -16.84
CA GLU A 87 -5.96 22.73 -15.48
C GLU A 87 -6.00 21.19 -15.48
N ASN A 88 -6.30 20.57 -16.62
CA ASN A 88 -6.33 19.12 -16.74
C ASN A 88 -5.01 18.42 -16.33
N TRP A 89 -3.87 19.09 -16.48
CA TRP A 89 -2.59 18.60 -15.97
C TRP A 89 -2.61 18.34 -14.46
N LEU A 90 -3.23 19.24 -13.69
CA LEU A 90 -3.26 19.15 -12.23
C LEU A 90 -3.94 17.87 -11.77
N TYR A 91 -4.94 17.38 -12.51
CA TYR A 91 -5.61 16.13 -12.19
C TYR A 91 -4.73 14.91 -12.48
N VAL A 92 -3.98 14.90 -13.58
CA VAL A 92 -3.00 13.84 -13.88
C VAL A 92 -1.92 13.79 -12.81
N SER A 93 -1.32 14.95 -12.51
CA SER A 93 -0.31 15.09 -11.46
C SER A 93 -0.81 14.63 -10.10
N ARG A 94 -2.05 14.94 -9.75
CA ARG A 94 -2.65 14.52 -8.47
C ARG A 94 -2.76 13.01 -8.32
N ILE A 95 -3.08 12.28 -9.38
CA ILE A 95 -3.16 10.81 -9.34
C ILE A 95 -1.76 10.19 -9.26
N VAL A 96 -0.83 10.69 -10.08
CA VAL A 96 0.57 10.25 -10.02
C VAL A 96 1.12 10.44 -8.61
N HIS A 97 0.95 11.63 -8.04
CA HIS A 97 1.42 11.93 -6.70
C HIS A 97 0.73 11.09 -5.62
N TYR A 98 -0.54 10.74 -5.80
CA TYR A 98 -1.21 9.79 -4.92
C TYR A 98 -0.51 8.43 -4.92
N PHE A 99 -0.20 7.87 -6.10
CA PHE A 99 0.47 6.56 -6.17
C PHE A 99 1.95 6.59 -5.77
N GLU A 100 2.64 7.71 -5.96
CA GLU A 100 3.97 7.95 -5.38
C GLU A 100 3.91 7.88 -3.85
N GLN A 101 2.95 8.56 -3.22
CA GLN A 101 2.76 8.52 -1.76
C GLN A 101 2.51 7.08 -1.30
N ILE A 102 1.70 6.32 -2.03
CA ILE A 102 1.47 4.89 -1.73
C ILE A 102 2.78 4.09 -1.83
N ALA A 103 3.60 4.32 -2.86
CA ALA A 103 4.87 3.63 -3.04
C ALA A 103 5.83 3.88 -1.88
N ILE A 104 5.99 5.15 -1.48
CA ILE A 104 6.82 5.53 -0.33
C ILE A 104 6.31 4.87 0.95
N LEU A 105 5.00 4.99 1.24
CA LEU A 105 4.41 4.42 2.46
C LEU A 105 4.52 2.89 2.51
N HIS A 106 4.43 2.24 1.36
CA HIS A 106 4.61 0.79 1.25
C HIS A 106 6.07 0.37 1.49
N GLN A 107 7.03 1.04 0.84
CA GLN A 107 8.47 0.78 1.01
C GLN A 107 8.90 0.93 2.47
N GLU A 108 8.41 1.98 3.14
CA GLU A 108 8.67 2.26 4.55
C GLU A 108 7.82 1.42 5.52
N LYS A 109 7.04 0.45 5.01
CA LYS A 109 6.20 -0.47 5.80
C LYS A 109 5.16 0.24 6.68
N PHE A 110 4.70 1.42 6.28
CA PHE A 110 3.61 2.15 6.93
C PHE A 110 2.22 1.70 6.49
N LEU A 111 2.12 0.85 5.47
CA LEU A 111 0.86 0.23 5.06
C LEU A 111 0.68 -1.15 5.71
N GLU A 112 -0.57 -1.50 6.01
CA GLU A 112 -0.94 -2.86 6.39
C GLU A 112 -1.16 -3.66 5.11
N GLU A 113 -0.35 -4.70 4.96
CA GLU A 113 -0.14 -5.41 3.71
C GLU A 113 -1.42 -6.02 3.15
N ARG A 114 -2.18 -6.72 4.01
CA ARG A 114 -3.39 -7.42 3.57
C ARG A 114 -4.45 -6.44 3.07
N LEU A 115 -4.67 -5.36 3.82
CA LEU A 115 -5.59 -4.30 3.46
C LEU A 115 -5.14 -3.64 2.16
N PHE A 116 -3.89 -3.20 2.08
CA PHE A 116 -3.31 -2.57 0.87
C PHE A 116 -3.55 -3.42 -0.39
N ARG A 117 -3.21 -4.72 -0.33
CA ARG A 117 -3.42 -5.66 -1.44
C ARG A 117 -4.88 -5.78 -1.85
N SER A 118 -5.80 -5.76 -0.89
CA SER A 118 -7.23 -5.93 -1.17
C SER A 118 -7.92 -4.66 -1.64
N SER A 119 -7.47 -3.48 -1.22
CA SER A 119 -8.21 -2.22 -1.38
C SER A 119 -7.56 -1.20 -2.33
N ILE A 120 -6.23 -1.15 -2.42
CA ILE A 120 -5.51 -0.13 -3.21
C ILE A 120 -4.83 -0.77 -4.42
N ALA A 121 -4.19 -1.93 -4.24
CA ALA A 121 -3.43 -2.60 -5.29
C ALA A 121 -4.20 -2.85 -6.60
N PRO A 122 -5.50 -3.21 -6.60
CA PRO A 122 -6.25 -3.36 -7.85
C PRO A 122 -6.31 -2.07 -8.67
N TYR A 123 -6.44 -0.92 -8.02
CA TYR A 123 -6.49 0.38 -8.68
C TYR A 123 -5.13 0.79 -9.22
N LEU A 124 -4.06 0.55 -8.46
CA LEU A 124 -2.69 0.77 -8.93
C LEU A 124 -2.42 -0.01 -10.22
N ARG A 125 -2.75 -1.32 -10.23
CA ARG A 125 -2.62 -2.19 -11.40
C ARG A 125 -3.41 -1.66 -12.60
N PHE A 126 -4.66 -1.26 -12.38
CA PHE A 126 -5.49 -0.66 -13.42
C PHE A 126 -4.83 0.59 -14.03
N TRP A 127 -4.47 1.56 -13.19
CA TRP A 127 -3.91 2.82 -13.68
C TRP A 127 -2.57 2.65 -14.40
N TYR A 128 -1.72 1.76 -13.90
CA TYR A 128 -0.45 1.50 -14.55
C TYR A 128 -0.63 0.80 -15.90
N ASN A 129 -1.39 -0.30 -15.93
CA ASN A 129 -1.56 -1.10 -17.14
C ASN A 129 -2.28 -0.33 -18.24
N GLU A 130 -3.29 0.48 -17.88
CA GLU A 130 -4.09 1.20 -18.86
C GLU A 130 -3.44 2.50 -19.33
N TYR A 131 -2.64 3.15 -18.48
CA TYR A 131 -2.14 4.52 -18.74
C TYR A 131 -0.65 4.70 -18.43
N PHE A 132 -0.23 4.54 -17.16
CA PHE A 132 1.11 4.99 -16.76
C PHE A 132 2.25 4.19 -17.37
N GLY A 133 2.06 2.91 -17.70
CA GLY A 133 3.08 2.12 -18.40
C GLY A 133 3.45 2.74 -19.76
N ILE A 134 2.44 3.21 -20.51
CA ILE A 134 2.65 3.85 -21.82
C ILE A 134 3.41 5.17 -21.67
N VAL A 135 3.01 5.98 -20.69
CA VAL A 135 3.65 7.27 -20.39
C VAL A 135 5.10 7.06 -19.95
N TYR A 136 5.34 6.07 -19.09
CA TYR A 136 6.66 5.73 -18.58
C TYR A 136 7.61 5.20 -19.66
N ASP A 137 7.17 4.24 -20.47
CA ASP A 137 7.97 3.66 -21.55
C ASP A 137 8.43 4.74 -22.54
N THR A 138 7.61 5.78 -22.71
CA THR A 138 7.93 6.95 -23.54
C THR A 138 8.93 7.87 -22.85
N SER A 139 8.78 8.13 -21.55
CA SER A 139 9.75 8.89 -20.75
C SER A 139 11.15 8.26 -20.73
N ILE A 140 11.25 6.92 -20.63
CA ILE A 140 12.54 6.21 -20.72
C ILE A 140 13.21 6.46 -22.07
N LYS A 141 12.45 6.34 -23.16
CA LYS A 141 12.97 6.58 -24.53
C LYS A 141 13.49 8.01 -24.68
N ASN A 142 12.85 8.96 -24.02
CA ASN A 142 13.20 10.38 -24.05
C ASN A 142 14.27 10.77 -23.02
N LYS A 143 14.76 9.84 -22.18
CA LYS A 143 15.75 10.08 -21.11
C LYS A 143 15.32 11.16 -20.10
N GLU A 144 14.03 11.25 -19.82
CA GLU A 144 13.47 12.19 -18.84
C GLU A 144 13.43 11.58 -17.43
N ASP A 145 13.32 12.43 -16.40
CA ASP A 145 13.34 12.02 -14.98
C ASP A 145 12.31 10.92 -14.68
N THR A 146 12.81 9.71 -14.43
CA THR A 146 12.04 8.48 -14.21
C THR A 146 11.71 8.19 -12.74
N ASP A 147 12.09 9.09 -11.82
CA ASP A 147 12.09 8.81 -10.38
C ASP A 147 10.72 8.40 -9.85
N TRP A 148 9.64 9.03 -10.31
CA TRP A 148 8.29 8.69 -9.85
C TRP A 148 7.80 7.31 -10.31
N CYS A 149 8.15 6.91 -11.52
CA CYS A 149 7.76 5.61 -12.05
C CYS A 149 8.50 4.44 -11.39
N SER A 150 9.70 4.68 -10.88
CA SER A 150 10.49 3.65 -10.19
C SER A 150 9.75 3.09 -8.96
N GLY A 151 9.09 3.96 -8.18
CA GLY A 151 8.29 3.55 -7.03
C GLY A 151 7.05 2.75 -7.43
N MET A 152 6.38 3.14 -8.52
CA MET A 152 5.21 2.42 -9.03
C MET A 152 5.57 1.05 -9.61
N LEU A 153 6.67 0.96 -10.35
CA LEU A 153 7.22 -0.30 -10.85
C LEU A 153 7.57 -1.25 -9.71
N TYR A 154 8.28 -0.76 -8.70
CA TYR A 154 8.59 -1.53 -7.50
C TYR A 154 7.32 -2.12 -6.87
N LEU A 155 6.25 -1.33 -6.74
CA LEU A 155 4.97 -1.83 -6.22
C LEU A 155 4.37 -2.93 -7.09
N LEU A 156 4.44 -2.81 -8.42
CA LEU A 156 3.85 -3.80 -9.32
C LEU A 156 4.63 -5.10 -9.33
N GLU A 157 5.97 -5.02 -9.40
CA GLU A 157 6.85 -6.18 -9.28
C GLU A 157 6.61 -6.90 -7.94
N TYR A 158 6.50 -6.15 -6.85
CA TYR A 158 6.16 -6.69 -5.55
C TYR A 158 4.78 -7.36 -5.54
N LEU A 159 3.77 -6.73 -6.13
CA LEU A 159 2.42 -7.28 -6.22
C LEU A 159 2.34 -8.55 -7.08
N ASP A 160 3.19 -8.67 -8.10
CA ASP A 160 3.27 -9.82 -9.01
C ASP A 160 4.14 -10.96 -8.48
N SER A 161 5.13 -10.65 -7.63
CA SER A 161 6.06 -11.62 -7.05
C SER A 161 5.46 -12.47 -5.92
N GLU A 162 4.41 -12.00 -5.24
CA GLU A 162 3.77 -12.74 -4.15
C GLU A 162 2.44 -13.37 -4.58
N PRO A 163 2.22 -14.68 -4.33
CA PRO A 163 0.93 -15.31 -4.57
C PRO A 163 -0.13 -14.59 -3.71
N ALA A 164 -1.30 -14.31 -4.30
CA ALA A 164 -2.41 -13.65 -3.62
C ALA A 164 -2.65 -14.30 -2.24
N PRO A 165 -2.78 -13.51 -1.15
CA PRO A 165 -2.93 -14.06 0.18
C PRO A 165 -4.13 -15.00 0.20
N SER A 166 -3.89 -16.28 0.50
CA SER A 166 -4.97 -17.25 0.68
C SER A 166 -5.95 -16.69 1.70
N PRO A 167 -7.28 -16.70 1.45
CA PRO A 167 -8.26 -16.13 2.36
C PRO A 167 -8.09 -16.71 3.76
N SER A 168 -7.71 -15.87 4.72
CA SER A 168 -7.26 -16.25 6.06
C SER A 168 -8.40 -16.66 7.01
N TRP A 169 -9.53 -17.17 6.50
CA TRP A 169 -10.49 -17.94 7.30
C TRP A 169 -10.00 -19.36 7.59
N SER A 170 -8.77 -19.73 7.20
CA SER A 170 -8.12 -20.88 7.80
C SER A 170 -7.84 -20.55 9.26
N LEU A 171 -8.69 -21.07 10.15
CA LEU A 171 -8.45 -21.14 11.59
C LEU A 171 -6.97 -21.45 11.84
N PRO A 172 -6.31 -20.81 12.84
CA PRO A 172 -4.98 -21.19 13.26
C PRO A 172 -4.89 -22.71 13.34
N ARG A 173 -3.85 -23.36 12.80
CA ARG A 173 -3.76 -24.84 12.76
C ARG A 173 -4.10 -25.50 14.11
N ARG A 174 -3.80 -24.83 15.23
CA ARG A 174 -4.23 -25.22 16.59
C ARG A 174 -5.74 -25.15 16.82
N ALA A 175 -6.42 -24.09 16.42
CA ALA A 175 -7.87 -23.94 16.51
C ALA A 175 -8.60 -24.94 15.60
N SER A 176 -8.08 -25.22 14.39
CA SER A 176 -8.64 -26.26 13.51
C SER A 176 -8.56 -27.67 14.13
N LYS A 177 -7.45 -28.00 14.82
CA LYS A 177 -7.29 -29.27 15.53
C LYS A 177 -8.23 -29.41 16.73
N LEU A 178 -8.52 -28.31 17.43
CA LEU A 178 -9.45 -28.31 18.57
C LEU A 178 -10.90 -28.46 18.09
N LEU A 179 -11.28 -27.77 17.00
CA LEU A 179 -12.61 -27.87 16.41
C LEU A 179 -12.89 -29.28 15.86
N ASN A 180 -11.93 -29.86 15.14
CA ASN A 180 -12.08 -31.22 14.60
C ASN A 180 -12.15 -32.30 15.70
N ARG A 181 -11.47 -32.08 16.85
CA ARG A 181 -11.58 -32.96 18.02
C ARG A 181 -12.91 -32.80 18.76
N ALA A 182 -13.53 -31.63 18.73
CA ALA A 182 -14.85 -31.39 19.31
C ALA A 182 -15.97 -32.00 18.47
N ILE A 183 -15.83 -31.97 17.13
CA ILE A 183 -16.79 -32.58 16.20
C ILE A 183 -16.72 -34.11 16.25
N ALA A 184 -15.53 -34.71 16.36
CA ALA A 184 -15.35 -36.17 16.44
C ALA A 184 -15.80 -36.82 17.77
N ARG A 185 -16.32 -36.04 18.72
CA ARG A 185 -16.83 -36.50 20.03
C ARG A 185 -18.36 -36.39 20.15
N ARG A 186 -19.06 -36.00 19.07
CA ARG A 186 -20.50 -36.16 18.91
C ARG A 186 -20.77 -37.35 18.00
#